data_AF-A0A8K0G5N4-F1
#
_entry.id   AF-A0A8K0G5N4-F1
#
_cell.length_a   1.000
_cell.length_b   1.000
_cell.length_c   1.000
_cell.angle_alpha   90.00
_cell.angle_beta   90.00
_cell.angle_gamma   90.00
#
_symmetry.space_group_name_H-M   'P 1'
#
loop_
_entity.id
_entity.type
_entity.pdbx_description
1 polymer ?
#
loop_
_entity_poly.entity_id
_entity_poly.type
_entity_poly.pdbx_seq_one_letter_code
_entity_poly.pdbx_strand_id
1 'polypeptide(L)'
;MTEKAIKLLSHGENGYFLFVEGGRIDHAHHSTKARKALNETVEFHKAIQVAVGMTNPEDTLIVVTSDHAHTMSLNGYPDRGNDILGIGGKARDKLPYTTLSYANGPGYRMEWLGSRHDVSKDDL
;
A
#
# COMPACT_ATOMS: atom_id res chain seq x y z
N MET A 1 -18.55 -3.30 -0.51
CA MET A 1 -18.87 -3.63 -1.92
C MET A 1 -18.78 -5.13 -2.16
N THR A 2 -17.63 -5.76 -1.88
CA THR A 2 -17.40 -7.21 -2.03
C THR A 2 -18.50 -8.07 -1.42
N GLU A 3 -18.88 -7.83 -0.16
CA GLU A 3 -19.97 -8.55 0.51
C GLU A 3 -21.27 -8.56 -0.32
N LYS A 4 -21.68 -7.39 -0.82
CA LYS A 4 -22.92 -7.26 -1.57
C LYS A 4 -22.82 -7.94 -2.94
N ALA A 5 -21.66 -7.88 -3.59
CA ALA A 5 -21.41 -8.58 -4.84
C ALA A 5 -21.51 -10.09 -4.66
N ILE A 6 -20.85 -10.65 -3.64
CA ILE A 6 -20.93 -12.09 -3.31
C ILE A 6 -22.37 -12.49 -3.03
N LYS A 7 -23.09 -11.75 -2.18
CA LYS A 7 -24.51 -12.02 -1.90
C LYS A 7 -25.38 -12.06 -3.15
N LEU A 8 -25.11 -11.25 -4.16
CA LEU A 8 -25.89 -11.26 -5.39
C LEU A 8 -25.49 -12.42 -6.32
N LEU A 9 -24.19 -12.64 -6.49
CA LEU A 9 -23.66 -13.65 -7.41
C LEU A 9 -23.85 -15.09 -6.89
N SER A 10 -23.88 -15.29 -5.57
CA SER A 10 -24.03 -16.61 -4.94
C SER A 10 -25.42 -17.24 -5.12
N HIS A 11 -26.39 -16.54 -5.70
CA HIS A 11 -27.72 -17.10 -5.97
C HIS A 11 -27.76 -17.97 -7.25
N GLY A 12 -26.73 -17.90 -8.10
CA GLY A 12 -26.66 -18.71 -9.32
C GLY A 12 -26.21 -20.13 -9.04
N GLU A 13 -26.84 -21.12 -9.69
CA GLU A 13 -26.51 -22.55 -9.52
C GLU A 13 -25.21 -22.96 -10.24
N ASN A 14 -24.73 -22.16 -11.20
CA ASN A 14 -23.56 -22.46 -12.03
C ASN A 14 -22.25 -21.84 -11.51
N GLY A 15 -22.23 -21.34 -10.28
CA GLY A 15 -21.12 -20.57 -9.72
C GLY A 15 -21.00 -19.17 -10.32
N TYR A 16 -19.90 -18.47 -10.02
CA TYR A 16 -19.66 -17.10 -10.50
C TYR A 16 -18.17 -16.78 -10.64
N PHE A 17 -17.89 -15.71 -11.38
CA PHE A 17 -16.61 -15.01 -11.38
C PHE A 17 -16.81 -13.62 -10.79
N LEU A 18 -15.90 -13.21 -9.90
CA LEU A 18 -15.91 -11.88 -9.29
C LEU A 18 -14.49 -11.30 -9.33
N PHE A 19 -14.37 -10.11 -9.93
CA PHE A 19 -13.16 -9.31 -9.89
C PHE A 19 -13.32 -8.18 -8.87
N VAL A 20 -12.34 -8.05 -7.98
CA VAL A 20 -12.29 -7.00 -6.96
C VAL A 20 -10.93 -6.34 -7.03
N GLU A 21 -10.90 -5.02 -7.17
CA GLU A 21 -9.68 -4.26 -7.39
C GLU A 21 -9.44 -3.23 -6.27
N GLY A 22 -8.26 -3.28 -5.66
CA GLY A 22 -7.74 -2.24 -4.76
C GLY A 22 -7.08 -1.09 -5.53
N GLY A 23 -7.73 -0.55 -6.57
CA GLY A 23 -7.05 0.23 -7.61
C GLY A 23 -6.43 1.55 -7.17
N ARG A 24 -6.78 2.11 -6.00
CA ARG A 24 -6.18 3.37 -5.52
C ARG A 24 -4.83 3.20 -4.83
N ILE A 25 -4.37 1.97 -4.61
CA ILE A 25 -2.99 1.68 -4.18
C ILE A 25 -2.02 2.29 -5.20
N ASP A 26 -2.24 2.05 -6.49
CA ASP A 26 -1.45 2.59 -7.61
C ASP A 26 -1.45 4.13 -7.62
N HIS A 27 -2.62 4.75 -7.59
CA HIS A 27 -2.74 6.21 -7.59
C HIS A 27 -1.99 6.87 -6.42
N ALA A 28 -1.99 6.23 -5.25
CA ALA A 28 -1.27 6.73 -4.08
C ALA A 28 0.25 6.62 -4.26
N HIS A 29 0.74 5.52 -4.85
CA HIS A 29 2.16 5.35 -5.19
C HIS A 29 2.62 6.36 -6.25
N HIS A 30 1.83 6.61 -7.30
CA HIS A 30 2.12 7.67 -8.28
C HIS A 30 2.25 9.05 -7.65
N SER A 31 1.49 9.31 -6.59
CA SER A 31 1.57 10.55 -5.81
C SER A 31 2.67 10.52 -4.74
N THR A 32 3.47 9.46 -4.63
CA THR A 32 4.46 9.20 -3.58
C THR A 32 3.90 9.28 -2.15
N LYS A 33 2.63 8.88 -1.95
CA LYS A 33 1.93 8.94 -0.65
C LYS A 33 1.85 7.57 -0.01
N ALA A 34 2.96 7.11 0.59
CA ALA A 34 3.06 5.78 1.20
C ALA A 34 1.95 5.49 2.23
N ARG A 35 1.64 6.43 3.13
CA ARG A 35 0.54 6.31 4.10
C ARG A 35 -0.79 5.97 3.42
N LYS A 36 -1.11 6.64 2.31
CA LYS A 36 -2.35 6.38 1.56
C LYS A 36 -2.29 5.04 0.85
N ALA A 37 -1.17 4.70 0.21
CA ALA A 37 -1.02 3.43 -0.48
C ALA A 37 -1.22 2.25 0.49
N LEU A 38 -0.59 2.30 1.67
CA LEU A 38 -0.76 1.27 2.70
C LEU A 38 -2.18 1.21 3.25
N ASN A 39 -2.85 2.34 3.45
CA ASN A 39 -4.25 2.37 3.88
C ASN A 39 -5.18 1.72 2.84
N GLU A 40 -5.00 2.02 1.55
CA GLU A 40 -5.78 1.37 0.48
C GLU A 40 -5.46 -0.14 0.41
N THR A 41 -4.21 -0.55 0.64
CA THR A 41 -3.84 -1.97 0.75
C THR A 41 -4.52 -2.65 1.94
N VAL A 42 -4.65 -1.97 3.08
CA VAL A 42 -5.40 -2.49 4.25
C VAL A 42 -6.89 -2.64 3.92
N GLU A 43 -7.50 -1.69 3.21
CA GLU A 43 -8.90 -1.83 2.78
C GLU A 43 -9.10 -2.98 1.78
N PHE A 44 -8.16 -3.16 0.85
CA PHE A 44 -8.18 -4.32 -0.05
C PHE A 44 -8.01 -5.64 0.71
N HIS A 45 -7.13 -5.69 1.72
CA HIS A 45 -7.00 -6.85 2.61
C HIS A 45 -8.32 -7.17 3.34
N LYS A 46 -9.02 -6.16 3.87
CA LYS A 46 -10.33 -6.35 4.50
C LYS A 46 -11.36 -6.92 3.51
N ALA A 47 -11.34 -6.48 2.25
CA ALA A 47 -12.21 -7.02 1.22
C ALA A 47 -11.91 -8.51 0.93
N ILE A 48 -10.64 -8.91 0.94
CA ILE A 48 -10.23 -10.31 0.81
C ILE A 48 -10.73 -11.12 2.03
N GLN A 49 -10.59 -10.60 3.25
CA GLN A 49 -11.09 -11.28 4.45
C GLN A 49 -12.61 -11.48 4.41
N VAL A 50 -13.36 -10.48 3.91
CA VAL A 50 -14.80 -10.61 3.68
C VAL A 50 -15.10 -11.74 2.70
N ALA A 51 -14.37 -11.82 1.58
CA ALA A 51 -14.57 -12.90 0.61
C ALA A 51 -14.29 -14.28 1.22
N VAL A 52 -13.13 -14.44 1.88
CA VAL A 52 -12.75 -15.68 2.57
C VAL A 52 -13.80 -16.11 3.60
N GLY A 53 -14.36 -15.16 4.36
CA GLY A 53 -15.39 -15.45 5.36
C GLY A 53 -16.77 -15.78 4.79
N MET A 54 -17.02 -15.53 3.50
CA MET A 54 -18.32 -15.71 2.86
C MET A 54 -18.37 -16.85 1.85
N THR A 55 -17.23 -17.49 1.56
CA THR A 55 -17.11 -18.54 0.54
C THR A 55 -16.50 -19.82 1.13
N ASN A 56 -16.76 -20.97 0.52
CA ASN A 56 -16.20 -22.25 0.94
C ASN A 56 -14.92 -22.57 0.12
N PRO A 57 -13.76 -22.80 0.75
CA PRO A 57 -12.53 -23.11 0.02
C PRO A 57 -12.59 -24.41 -0.81
N GLU A 58 -13.53 -25.33 -0.51
CA GLU A 58 -13.71 -26.56 -1.29
C GLU A 58 -14.32 -26.32 -2.69
N ASP A 59 -15.01 -25.20 -2.89
CA ASP A 59 -15.68 -24.86 -4.16
C ASP A 59 -15.27 -23.49 -4.72
N THR A 60 -14.52 -22.69 -3.96
CA THR A 60 -14.15 -21.33 -4.32
C THR A 60 -12.65 -21.14 -4.33
N LEU A 61 -12.09 -20.81 -5.49
CA LEU A 61 -10.71 -20.36 -5.64
C LEU A 61 -10.62 -18.82 -5.50
N ILE A 62 -9.84 -18.35 -4.54
CA ILE A 62 -9.49 -16.93 -4.39
C ILE A 62 -8.04 -16.72 -4.84
N VAL A 63 -7.84 -15.87 -5.84
CA VAL A 63 -6.50 -15.48 -6.32
C VAL A 63 -6.29 -14.00 -6.00
N VAL A 64 -5.15 -13.68 -5.39
CA VAL A 64 -4.73 -12.31 -5.10
C VAL A 64 -3.38 -12.08 -5.76
N THR A 65 -3.28 -11.02 -6.57
CA THR A 65 -2.05 -10.64 -7.26
C THR A 65 -2.00 -9.12 -7.42
N SER A 66 -0.83 -8.60 -7.80
CA SER A 66 -0.69 -7.30 -8.44
C SER A 66 -0.58 -7.47 -9.95
N ASP A 67 -1.01 -6.47 -10.70
CA ASP A 67 -0.72 -6.32 -12.13
C ASP A 67 0.72 -5.82 -12.37
N HIS A 68 1.21 -4.90 -11.53
CA HIS A 68 2.60 -4.48 -11.49
C HIS A 68 3.01 -3.93 -10.10
N ALA A 69 4.30 -3.64 -9.93
CA ALA A 69 4.85 -3.02 -8.72
C ALA A 69 5.09 -1.50 -8.91
N HIS A 70 5.57 -0.85 -7.85
CA HIS A 70 6.09 0.53 -7.89
C HIS A 70 7.49 0.63 -7.31
N THR A 71 8.08 1.81 -7.43
CA THR A 71 9.45 2.12 -7.01
C THR A 71 9.60 2.38 -5.50
N MET A 72 8.62 1.95 -4.68
CA MET A 72 8.69 2.09 -3.23
C MET A 72 9.73 1.11 -2.67
N SER A 73 10.61 1.60 -1.79
CA SER A 73 11.62 0.81 -1.11
C SER A 73 11.48 0.94 0.40
N LEU A 74 11.75 -0.16 1.11
CA LEU A 74 11.91 -0.19 2.56
C LEU A 74 13.40 -0.08 2.88
N ASN A 75 13.79 1.06 3.43
CA ASN A 75 15.17 1.41 3.79
C ASN A 75 15.42 1.14 5.27
N GLY A 76 16.67 1.25 5.71
CA GLY A 76 16.95 1.11 7.14
C GLY A 76 18.39 1.22 7.58
N TYR A 77 18.65 1.01 8.87
CA TYR A 77 18.08 -0.07 9.70
C TYR A 77 17.22 0.40 10.92
N PRO A 78 15.88 0.59 10.82
CA PRO A 78 15.03 0.89 11.97
C PRO A 78 14.87 -0.31 12.91
N ASP A 79 14.66 -0.04 14.19
CA ASP A 79 14.38 -1.08 15.19
C ASP A 79 13.01 -1.75 14.97
N ARG A 80 12.88 -2.98 15.49
CA ARG A 80 11.60 -3.71 15.46
C ARG A 80 10.53 -2.93 16.22
N GLY A 81 9.38 -2.72 15.59
CA GLY A 81 8.26 -1.97 16.17
C GLY A 81 8.29 -0.48 15.88
N ASN A 82 9.31 0.02 15.16
CA ASN A 82 9.27 1.37 14.60
C ASN A 82 8.06 1.54 13.66
N ASP A 83 7.49 2.75 13.65
CA ASP A 83 6.44 3.08 12.68
C ASP A 83 7.01 2.97 11.26
N ILE A 84 6.33 2.19 10.41
CA ILE A 84 6.74 1.99 9.01
C ILE A 84 6.75 3.30 8.22
N LEU A 85 5.96 4.29 8.62
CA LEU A 85 5.92 5.62 8.03
C LEU A 85 6.94 6.58 8.67
N GLY A 86 7.58 6.18 9.76
CA GLY A 86 8.53 6.99 10.52
C GLY A 86 9.93 7.06 9.92
N ILE A 87 10.82 7.70 10.68
CA ILE A 87 12.23 7.85 10.35
C ILE A 87 12.96 6.51 10.47
N GLY A 88 13.77 6.18 9.46
CA GLY A 88 14.60 4.98 9.41
C GLY A 88 16.05 5.20 9.85
N GLY A 89 16.51 6.46 9.91
CA GLY A 89 17.87 6.81 10.35
C GLY A 89 18.33 8.18 9.84
N LYS A 90 19.65 8.40 9.81
CA LYS A 90 20.30 9.59 9.23
C LYS A 90 21.23 9.19 8.08
N ALA A 91 21.23 9.98 7.01
CA ALA A 91 22.11 9.75 5.86
C ALA A 91 23.47 10.45 6.05
N ARG A 92 24.36 10.37 5.04
CA ARG A 92 25.71 10.97 5.06
C ARG A 92 25.70 12.49 5.22
N ASP A 93 24.63 13.14 4.74
CA ASP A 93 24.37 14.57 4.89
C ASP A 93 23.90 14.96 6.32
N LYS A 94 23.84 13.99 7.25
CA LYS A 94 23.37 14.10 8.64
C LYS A 94 21.87 14.43 8.77
N LEU A 95 21.14 14.49 7.65
CA LEU A 95 19.69 14.69 7.65
C LEU A 95 18.96 13.34 7.82
N PRO A 96 17.79 13.33 8.45
CA PRO A 96 17.00 12.10 8.61
C PRO A 96 16.48 11.59 7.27
N TYR A 97 16.18 10.30 7.18
CA TYR A 97 15.46 9.69 6.05
C TYR A 97 14.34 8.78 6.57
N THR A 98 13.27 8.64 5.81
CA THR A 98 12.11 7.79 6.15
C THR A 98 12.39 6.31 5.91
N THR A 99 11.73 5.45 6.67
CA THR A 99 11.78 3.99 6.45
C THR A 99 11.30 3.66 5.04
N LEU A 100 10.20 4.25 4.57
CA LEU A 100 9.74 4.11 3.18
C LEU A 100 10.22 5.28 2.31
N SER A 101 10.72 4.97 1.12
CA SER A 101 11.09 5.97 0.10
C SER A 101 10.63 5.55 -1.29
N TYR A 102 10.70 6.46 -2.24
CA TYR A 102 10.46 6.18 -3.67
C TYR A 102 11.68 6.61 -4.48
N ALA A 103 12.05 5.80 -5.48
CA ALA A 103 13.15 6.14 -6.38
C ALA A 103 12.81 7.29 -7.34
N ASN A 104 11.53 7.51 -7.64
CA ASN A 104 11.03 8.57 -8.51
C ASN A 104 9.65 9.07 -8.05
N GLY A 105 9.16 10.13 -8.69
CA GLY A 105 7.85 10.73 -8.39
C GLY A 105 7.96 12.10 -7.69
N PRO A 106 6.81 12.72 -7.34
CA PRO A 106 6.75 14.11 -6.89
C PRO A 106 7.32 14.35 -5.47
N GLY A 107 7.70 13.31 -4.73
CA GLY A 107 8.22 13.43 -3.37
C GLY A 107 9.63 14.03 -3.28
N TYR A 108 10.38 14.11 -4.39
CA TYR A 108 11.71 14.72 -4.40
C TYR A 108 11.63 16.23 -4.12
N ARG A 109 12.37 16.69 -3.10
CA ARG A 109 12.41 18.09 -2.67
C ARG A 109 13.82 18.51 -2.30
N MET A 110 14.20 19.71 -2.73
CA MET A 110 15.46 20.37 -2.42
C MET A 110 15.17 21.71 -1.74
N GLU A 111 15.98 22.04 -0.75
CA GLU A 111 15.96 23.36 -0.10
C GLU A 111 16.70 24.39 -0.96
N TRP A 112 16.49 25.67 -0.66
CA TRP A 112 17.03 26.80 -1.42
C TRP A 112 18.56 26.77 -1.60
N LEU A 113 19.29 26.21 -0.63
CA LEU A 113 20.75 26.10 -0.66
C LEU A 113 21.27 24.82 -1.36
N GLY A 114 20.40 24.06 -2.02
CA GLY A 114 20.78 22.82 -2.70
C GLY A 114 21.02 21.64 -1.75
N SER A 115 20.58 21.74 -0.49
CA SER A 115 20.53 20.59 0.41
C SER A 115 19.25 19.79 0.22
N ARG A 116 19.30 18.49 0.51
CA ARG A 116 18.09 17.65 0.59
C ARG A 116 17.12 18.20 1.64
N HIS A 117 15.83 18.06 1.40
CA HIS A 117 14.80 18.41 2.38
C HIS A 117 14.91 17.56 3.67
N ASP A 118 14.70 18.21 4.82
CA ASP A 118 14.67 17.57 6.13
C ASP A 118 13.27 17.00 6.43
N VAL A 119 13.11 15.71 6.14
CA VAL A 119 11.83 14.98 6.29
C VAL A 119 11.32 14.88 7.74
N SER A 120 12.12 15.25 8.76
CA SER A 120 11.60 15.33 10.13
C SER A 120 10.64 16.49 10.35
N LYS A 121 10.55 17.42 9.39
CA LYS A 121 9.63 18.56 9.41
C LYS A 121 8.29 18.26 8.73
N ASP A 122 8.17 17.10 8.09
CA ASP A 122 6.94 16.66 7.44
C ASP A 122 5.97 16.02 8.45
N ASP A 123 4.69 16.05 8.11
CA ASP A 123 3.70 15.14 8.68
C ASP A 123 3.85 13.77 7.99
N LEU A 124 4.77 12.97 8.51
CA LEU A 124 5.08 11.62 8.06
C LEU A 124 3.89 10.70 8.33
#